data_AF-A0A6M0AYM9-F1
#
_entry.id   AF-A0A6M0AYM9-F1
#
_cell.length_a   1.000
_cell.length_b   1.000
_cell.length_c   1.000
_cell.angle_alpha   90.00
_cell.angle_beta   90.00
_cell.angle_gamma   90.00
#
_symmetry.space_group_name_H-M   'P 1'
#
loop_
_entity.id
_entity.type
_entity.pdbx_description
1 polymer ?
#
loop_
_entity_poly.entity_id
_entity_poly.type
_entity_poly.pdbx_seq_one_letter_code
_entity_poly.pdbx_strand_id
1 'polypeptide(L)'
;VDAFFQGTDEKPQFSASGQLFGSPIFAYDNGKEKPTEQCHLLVWLNRHPETLNLAQKTYFSLLNLLCCRSKILFAYDQARWCYRQTRGLYGQLEQEVQGFKELPRERKTRLEQLKQKLTEMPSKTFDYAGYLRDMEDHKTAIATNAANYNYWLKKIRESSLKDDNIEFLEDFLNQRTELFQNQIQVNLNYLKPGQQLFDQMLGSIRGIVETEQAQQEKRLERWIASVGIGLAVSGISSQTDAKPLEAILIKLNPNVSIEKCPKAELQSCLSYTFWFVLFHVLLGVGVGAITAFILGRK
;
A
#
# COMPACT_ATOMS: atom_id res chain seq x y z
N VAL A 1 -0.76 -13.09 -32.98
CA VAL A 1 -0.09 -13.26 -31.67
C VAL A 1 0.17 -14.73 -31.39
N ASP A 2 -0.81 -15.61 -31.59
CA ASP A 2 -0.73 -17.08 -31.39
C ASP A 2 0.50 -17.73 -32.01
N ALA A 3 0.85 -17.34 -33.25
CA ALA A 3 2.04 -17.85 -33.94
C ALA A 3 3.37 -17.42 -33.28
N PHE A 4 3.42 -16.27 -32.59
CA PHE A 4 4.63 -15.78 -31.92
C PHE A 4 4.88 -16.44 -30.55
N PHE A 5 3.85 -17.08 -29.97
CA PHE A 5 3.89 -17.69 -28.64
C PHE A 5 3.66 -19.21 -28.70
N GLN A 6 4.03 -19.85 -29.82
CA GLN A 6 3.94 -21.30 -29.94
C GLN A 6 4.87 -21.98 -28.91
N GLY A 7 4.32 -22.91 -28.13
CA GLY A 7 5.09 -23.67 -27.13
C GLY A 7 5.25 -22.99 -25.76
N THR A 8 4.51 -21.90 -25.48
CA THR A 8 4.45 -21.30 -24.15
C THR A 8 3.00 -21.14 -23.66
N ASP A 9 2.78 -21.48 -22.39
CA ASP A 9 1.50 -21.29 -21.72
C ASP A 9 1.32 -19.83 -21.23
N GLU A 10 2.35 -18.98 -21.32
CA GLU A 10 2.34 -17.58 -20.86
C GLU A 10 1.99 -16.57 -21.96
N LYS A 11 1.07 -16.95 -22.84
CA LYS A 11 0.65 -16.13 -23.96
C LYS A 11 -0.12 -14.89 -23.48
N PRO A 12 0.27 -13.67 -23.91
CA PRO A 12 -0.50 -12.48 -23.60
C PRO A 12 -1.86 -12.50 -24.32
N GLN A 13 -2.89 -12.05 -23.62
CA GLN A 13 -4.25 -12.01 -24.12
C GLN A 13 -4.57 -10.65 -24.72
N PHE A 14 -5.51 -10.63 -25.66
CA PHE A 14 -6.00 -9.37 -26.23
C PHE A 14 -6.58 -8.50 -25.11
N SER A 15 -6.08 -7.27 -25.00
CA SER A 15 -6.50 -6.31 -23.98
C SER A 15 -7.35 -5.19 -24.57
N ALA A 16 -6.93 -4.63 -25.71
CA ALA A 16 -7.60 -3.49 -26.33
C ALA A 16 -7.16 -3.30 -27.78
N SER A 17 -7.92 -2.50 -28.52
CA SER A 17 -7.57 -2.06 -29.88
C SER A 17 -7.87 -0.57 -30.06
N GLY A 18 -7.20 0.04 -31.02
CA GLY A 18 -7.41 1.41 -31.42
C GLY A 18 -6.87 1.67 -32.82
N GLN A 19 -6.69 2.95 -33.13
CA GLN A 19 -6.11 3.42 -34.38
C GLN A 19 -5.10 4.52 -34.08
N LEU A 20 -3.91 4.42 -34.67
CA LEU A 20 -2.85 5.42 -34.55
C LEU A 20 -2.21 5.65 -35.92
N PHE A 21 -2.09 6.92 -36.30
CA PHE A 21 -1.63 7.42 -37.59
C PHE A 21 -2.33 6.76 -38.79
N GLY A 22 -3.65 6.58 -38.68
CA GLY A 22 -4.51 5.97 -39.69
C GLY A 22 -4.44 4.44 -39.74
N SER A 23 -3.67 3.81 -38.86
CA SER A 23 -3.41 2.37 -38.87
C SER A 23 -3.90 1.69 -37.58
N PRO A 24 -4.52 0.50 -37.67
CA PRO A 24 -5.02 -0.19 -36.49
C PRO A 24 -3.89 -0.69 -35.60
N ILE A 25 -4.02 -0.45 -34.30
CA ILE A 25 -3.09 -0.87 -33.25
C ILE A 25 -3.82 -1.73 -32.21
N PHE A 26 -3.16 -2.79 -31.74
CA PHE A 26 -3.73 -3.77 -30.83
C PHE A 26 -2.80 -3.95 -29.64
N ALA A 27 -3.34 -3.95 -28.43
CA ALA A 27 -2.64 -4.19 -27.19
C ALA A 27 -2.94 -5.59 -26.65
N TYR A 28 -1.89 -6.29 -26.23
CA TYR A 28 -1.97 -7.58 -25.56
C TYR A 28 -1.21 -7.52 -24.24
N ASP A 29 -1.73 -8.15 -23.20
CA ASP A 29 -1.13 -8.20 -21.87
C ASP A 29 -1.36 -9.58 -21.24
N ASN A 30 -0.40 -10.08 -20.46
CA ASN A 30 -0.52 -11.37 -19.78
C ASN A 30 -1.06 -11.26 -18.33
N GLY A 31 -1.42 -10.05 -17.89
CA GLY A 31 -2.04 -9.78 -16.60
C GLY A 31 -1.15 -10.03 -15.39
N LYS A 32 0.14 -10.36 -15.59
CA LYS A 32 1.04 -10.69 -14.50
C LYS A 32 1.31 -9.44 -13.67
N GLU A 33 1.31 -9.60 -12.36
CA GLU A 33 1.52 -8.46 -11.46
C GLU A 33 2.99 -8.11 -11.29
N LYS A 34 3.89 -9.10 -11.40
CA LYS A 34 5.33 -8.90 -11.23
C LYS A 34 5.96 -8.37 -12.52
N PRO A 35 6.75 -7.29 -12.46
CA PRO A 35 7.38 -6.70 -13.64
C PRO A 35 8.26 -7.66 -14.45
N THR A 36 8.92 -8.62 -13.79
CA THR A 36 9.77 -9.63 -14.45
C THR A 36 9.00 -10.69 -15.23
N GLU A 37 7.71 -10.86 -14.90
CA GLU A 37 6.82 -11.82 -15.54
C GLU A 37 5.85 -11.12 -16.51
N GLN A 38 5.83 -9.77 -16.53
CA GLN A 38 4.93 -8.99 -17.38
C GLN A 38 5.34 -9.04 -18.84
N CYS A 39 4.35 -9.32 -19.70
CA CYS A 39 4.47 -9.20 -21.14
C CYS A 39 3.36 -8.27 -21.65
N HIS A 40 3.75 -7.11 -22.17
CA HIS A 40 2.85 -6.17 -22.84
C HIS A 40 3.31 -5.95 -24.28
N LEU A 41 2.44 -6.21 -25.24
CA LEU A 41 2.73 -6.11 -26.67
C LEU A 41 1.80 -5.12 -27.33
N LEU A 42 2.38 -4.29 -28.20
CA LEU A 42 1.63 -3.49 -29.16
C LEU A 42 1.90 -4.04 -30.56
N VAL A 43 0.83 -4.42 -31.24
CA VAL A 43 0.87 -4.86 -32.65
C VAL A 43 0.23 -3.76 -33.48
N TRP A 44 1.01 -3.14 -34.36
CA TRP A 44 0.56 -2.02 -35.19
C TRP A 44 0.68 -2.39 -36.65
N LEU A 45 -0.44 -2.36 -37.37
CA LEU A 45 -0.50 -2.83 -38.76
C LEU A 45 -0.49 -1.63 -39.71
N ASN A 46 0.58 -1.47 -40.49
CA ASN A 46 0.69 -0.39 -41.46
C ASN A 46 -0.35 -0.54 -42.59
N ARG A 47 -1.42 0.27 -42.51
CA ARG A 47 -2.56 0.29 -43.44
C ARG A 47 -2.82 1.67 -44.04
N HIS A 48 -2.05 2.68 -43.64
CA HIS A 48 -2.20 4.05 -44.12
C HIS A 48 -0.84 4.62 -44.56
N PRO A 49 -0.77 5.36 -45.70
CA PRO A 49 0.51 5.84 -46.25
C PRO A 49 1.36 6.66 -45.27
N GLU A 50 0.71 7.47 -44.43
CA GLU A 50 1.39 8.34 -43.44
C GLU A 50 1.92 7.60 -42.21
N THR A 51 1.48 6.36 -41.95
CA THR A 51 1.77 5.68 -40.67
C THR A 51 3.25 5.58 -40.39
N LEU A 52 4.06 5.18 -41.37
CA LEU A 52 5.50 5.00 -41.17
C LEU A 52 6.22 6.33 -40.90
N ASN A 53 5.85 7.39 -41.61
CA ASN A 53 6.43 8.71 -41.42
C ASN A 53 6.13 9.27 -40.02
N LEU A 54 4.86 9.20 -39.61
CA LEU A 54 4.42 9.68 -38.30
C LEU A 54 4.95 8.81 -37.16
N ALA A 55 5.06 7.49 -37.36
CA ALA A 55 5.72 6.57 -36.43
C ALA A 55 7.19 6.96 -36.20
N GLN A 56 7.92 7.26 -37.26
CA GLN A 56 9.32 7.67 -37.17
C GLN A 56 9.45 9.03 -36.47
N LYS A 57 8.59 9.99 -36.81
CA LYS A 57 8.54 11.32 -36.17
C LYS A 57 8.26 11.24 -34.67
N THR A 58 7.41 10.30 -34.25
CA THR A 58 6.98 10.15 -32.85
C THR A 58 7.68 9.01 -32.12
N TYR A 59 8.70 8.39 -32.73
CA TYR A 59 9.42 7.24 -32.18
C TYR A 59 9.88 7.48 -30.73
N PHE A 60 10.50 8.64 -30.47
CA PHE A 60 10.96 8.98 -29.12
C PHE A 60 9.81 9.14 -28.14
N SER A 61 8.68 9.72 -28.56
CA SER A 61 7.49 9.87 -27.71
C SER A 61 6.88 8.52 -27.37
N LEU A 62 6.75 7.61 -28.34
CA LEU A 62 6.27 6.25 -28.13
C LEU A 62 7.18 5.45 -27.19
N LEU A 63 8.49 5.51 -27.41
CA LEU A 63 9.47 4.83 -26.57
C LEU A 63 9.39 5.33 -25.12
N ASN A 64 9.37 6.64 -24.91
CA ASN A 64 9.30 7.20 -23.55
C ASN A 64 7.96 6.93 -22.88
N LEU A 65 6.85 6.93 -23.61
CA LEU A 65 5.55 6.55 -23.09
C LEU A 65 5.58 5.11 -22.53
N LEU A 66 6.14 4.16 -23.29
CA LEU A 66 6.30 2.77 -22.86
C LEU A 66 7.28 2.64 -21.68
N CYS A 67 8.38 3.39 -21.67
CA CYS A 67 9.29 3.43 -20.53
C CYS A 67 8.61 3.96 -19.26
N CYS A 68 7.77 5.00 -19.37
CA CYS A 68 7.00 5.51 -18.23
C CYS A 68 6.04 4.45 -17.69
N ARG A 69 5.34 3.73 -18.58
CA ARG A 69 4.47 2.58 -18.20
C ARG A 69 5.24 1.56 -17.36
N SER A 70 6.41 1.12 -17.84
CA SER A 70 7.23 0.13 -17.14
C SER A 70 7.75 0.64 -15.78
N LYS A 71 8.18 1.90 -15.70
CA LYS A 71 8.62 2.52 -14.44
C LYS A 71 7.49 2.60 -13.41
N ILE A 72 6.28 2.95 -13.84
CA ILE A 72 5.08 2.98 -12.98
C ILE A 72 4.80 1.59 -12.40
N LEU A 73 4.77 0.56 -13.25
CA LEU A 73 4.48 -0.82 -12.83
C LEU A 73 5.56 -1.36 -11.90
N PHE A 74 6.83 -1.06 -12.18
CA PHE A 74 7.94 -1.41 -11.32
C PHE A 74 7.85 -0.73 -9.94
N ALA A 75 7.63 0.59 -9.91
CA ALA A 75 7.50 1.33 -8.66
C ALA A 75 6.32 0.81 -7.82
N TYR A 76 5.20 0.47 -8.46
CA TYR A 76 4.06 -0.13 -7.76
C TYR A 76 4.39 -1.50 -7.15
N ASP A 77 5.10 -2.36 -7.89
CA ASP A 77 5.54 -3.65 -7.36
C ASP A 77 6.48 -3.51 -6.16
N GLN A 78 7.44 -2.57 -6.23
CA GLN A 78 8.34 -2.27 -5.12
C GLN A 78 7.60 -1.70 -3.90
N ALA A 79 6.60 -0.84 -4.10
CA ALA A 79 5.76 -0.34 -3.00
C ALA A 79 5.00 -1.47 -2.30
N ARG A 80 4.48 -2.45 -3.07
CA ARG A 80 3.83 -3.65 -2.50
C ARG A 80 4.80 -4.55 -1.77
N TRP A 81 6.03 -4.68 -2.27
CA TRP A 81 7.09 -5.41 -1.57
C TRP A 81 7.42 -4.73 -0.23
N CYS A 82 7.62 -3.42 -0.21
CA CYS A 82 7.85 -2.64 1.01
C CYS A 82 6.68 -2.85 2.00
N TYR A 83 5.44 -2.74 1.54
CA TYR A 83 4.26 -3.00 2.36
C TYR A 83 4.29 -4.37 3.04
N ARG A 84 4.66 -5.44 2.31
CA ARG A 84 4.79 -6.79 2.88
C ARG A 84 5.88 -6.85 3.95
N GLN A 85 7.03 -6.21 3.71
CA GLN A 85 8.11 -6.14 4.71
C GLN A 85 7.65 -5.38 5.96
N THR A 86 7.04 -4.20 5.79
CA THR A 86 6.51 -3.40 6.91
C THR A 86 5.44 -4.15 7.70
N ARG A 87 4.54 -4.90 7.04
CA ARG A 87 3.55 -5.76 7.72
C ARG A 87 4.20 -6.89 8.50
N GLY A 88 5.24 -7.52 7.95
CA GLY A 88 6.03 -8.52 8.65
C GLY A 88 6.65 -7.97 9.93
N LEU A 89 7.30 -6.80 9.82
CA LEU A 89 7.89 -6.10 10.96
C LEU A 89 6.83 -5.63 11.97
N TYR A 90 5.67 -5.18 11.51
CA TYR A 90 4.53 -4.84 12.38
C TYR A 90 4.18 -6.00 13.29
N GLY A 91 3.97 -7.20 12.72
CA GLY A 91 3.61 -8.39 13.48
C GLY A 91 4.69 -8.81 14.47
N GLN A 92 5.97 -8.72 14.08
CA GLN A 92 7.08 -9.00 14.98
C GLN A 92 7.12 -8.01 16.15
N LEU A 93 6.99 -6.70 15.88
CA LEU A 93 7.01 -5.67 16.91
C LEU A 93 5.78 -5.79 17.83
N GLU A 94 4.61 -6.14 17.29
CA GLU A 94 3.41 -6.42 18.08
C GLU A 94 3.60 -7.62 19.02
N GLN A 95 4.25 -8.69 18.57
CA GLN A 95 4.60 -9.83 19.43
C GLN A 95 5.58 -9.43 20.54
N GLU A 96 6.58 -8.60 20.24
CA GLU A 96 7.46 -8.03 21.27
C GLU A 96 6.67 -7.24 22.31
N VAL A 97 5.65 -6.49 21.85
CA VAL A 97 4.77 -5.71 22.72
C VAL A 97 3.96 -6.60 23.65
N GLN A 98 3.40 -7.69 23.11
CA GLN A 98 2.68 -8.68 23.92
C GLN A 98 3.56 -9.29 24.99
N GLY A 99 4.83 -9.58 24.67
CA GLY A 99 5.82 -10.06 25.64
C GLY A 99 6.06 -9.11 26.81
N PHE A 100 5.79 -7.80 26.69
CA PHE A 100 5.89 -6.88 27.84
C PHE A 100 4.83 -7.14 28.91
N LYS A 101 3.67 -7.72 28.56
CA LYS A 101 2.63 -8.10 29.53
C LYS A 101 3.09 -9.23 30.45
N GLU A 102 4.07 -10.01 30.01
CA GLU A 102 4.60 -11.19 30.70
C GLU A 102 5.85 -10.89 31.53
N LEU A 103 6.29 -9.62 31.58
CA LEU A 103 7.47 -9.23 32.34
C LEU A 103 7.33 -9.57 33.84
N PRO A 104 8.41 -10.07 34.49
CA PRO A 104 8.43 -10.34 35.92
C PRO A 104 8.05 -9.12 36.74
N ARG A 105 7.43 -9.37 37.91
CA ARG A 105 7.17 -8.30 38.90
C ARG A 105 8.43 -7.82 39.61
N GLU A 106 9.45 -8.68 39.66
CA GLU A 106 10.72 -8.35 40.28
C GLU A 106 11.45 -7.29 39.45
N ARG A 107 11.71 -6.12 40.07
CA ARG A 107 12.28 -4.95 39.41
C ARG A 107 13.59 -5.23 38.67
N LYS A 108 14.55 -5.90 39.31
CA LYS A 108 15.89 -6.12 38.75
C LYS A 108 15.82 -6.97 37.47
N THR A 109 15.12 -8.09 37.56
CA THR A 109 14.91 -9.03 36.44
C THR A 109 14.11 -8.37 35.30
N ARG A 110 13.07 -7.59 35.63
CA ARG A 110 12.33 -6.77 34.66
C ARG A 110 13.22 -5.77 33.95
N LEU A 111 14.07 -5.04 34.68
CA LEU A 111 14.96 -4.02 34.13
C LEU A 111 15.96 -4.62 33.13
N GLU A 112 16.55 -5.77 33.44
CA GLU A 112 17.45 -6.47 32.53
C GLU A 112 16.73 -6.95 31.25
N GLN A 113 15.51 -7.47 31.37
CA GLN A 113 14.71 -7.85 30.19
C GLN A 113 14.31 -6.64 29.34
N LEU A 114 14.01 -5.49 29.96
CA LEU A 114 13.74 -4.24 29.24
C LEU A 114 14.98 -3.73 28.50
N LYS A 115 16.17 -3.78 29.11
CA LYS A 115 17.45 -3.44 28.46
C LYS A 115 17.72 -4.34 27.25
N GLN A 116 17.49 -5.65 27.39
CA GLN A 116 17.64 -6.58 26.28
C GLN A 116 16.71 -6.21 25.11
N LYS A 117 15.42 -5.96 25.39
CA LYS A 117 14.46 -5.54 24.36
C LYS A 117 14.84 -4.20 23.72
N LEU A 118 15.39 -3.25 24.47
CA LEU A 118 15.94 -1.99 23.93
C LEU A 118 17.12 -2.19 22.98
N THR A 119 17.79 -3.34 23.02
CA THR A 119 18.91 -3.65 22.14
C THR A 119 18.42 -4.27 20.83
N GLU A 120 17.32 -5.04 20.87
CA GLU A 120 16.83 -5.83 19.74
C GLU A 120 15.75 -5.11 18.89
N MET A 121 14.91 -4.28 19.50
CA MET A 121 13.79 -3.61 18.83
C MET A 121 14.16 -2.39 17.95
N PRO A 122 15.24 -1.61 18.22
CA PRO A 122 15.55 -0.44 17.41
C PRO A 122 15.84 -0.76 15.94
N SER A 123 16.50 -1.87 15.63
CA SER A 123 16.79 -2.27 14.24
C SER A 123 15.49 -2.53 13.47
N LYS A 124 14.58 -3.32 14.05
CA LYS A 124 13.25 -3.60 13.46
C LYS A 124 12.44 -2.32 13.23
N THR A 125 12.50 -1.38 14.18
CA THR A 125 11.77 -0.09 14.09
C THR A 125 12.41 0.83 13.04
N PHE A 126 13.73 0.81 12.93
CA PHE A 126 14.46 1.54 11.89
C PHE A 126 14.13 1.01 10.49
N ASP A 127 14.16 -0.32 10.30
CA ASP A 127 13.79 -0.95 9.03
C ASP A 127 12.32 -0.67 8.68
N TYR A 128 11.43 -0.70 9.68
CA TYR A 128 10.02 -0.34 9.52
C TYR A 128 9.86 1.09 8.97
N ALA A 129 10.57 2.05 9.56
CA ALA A 129 10.59 3.43 9.12
C ALA A 129 11.16 3.58 7.69
N GLY A 130 12.23 2.83 7.39
CA GLY A 130 12.84 2.77 6.07
C GLY A 130 11.84 2.35 5.00
N TYR A 131 11.15 1.22 5.20
CA TYR A 131 10.15 0.75 4.24
C TYR A 131 8.96 1.70 4.08
N LEU A 132 8.53 2.38 5.15
CA LEU A 132 7.48 3.40 5.04
C LEU A 132 7.90 4.59 4.19
N ARG A 133 9.14 5.07 4.36
CA ARG A 133 9.71 6.11 3.51
C ARG A 133 9.79 5.63 2.06
N ASP A 134 10.30 4.43 1.83
CA ASP A 134 10.46 3.89 0.48
C ASP A 134 9.10 3.71 -0.22
N MET A 135 8.02 3.39 0.51
CA MET A 135 6.65 3.39 -0.02
C MET A 135 6.21 4.79 -0.51
N GLU A 136 6.52 5.87 0.23
CA GLU A 136 6.25 7.25 -0.20
C GLU A 136 7.08 7.64 -1.42
N ASP A 137 8.35 7.22 -1.47
CA ASP A 137 9.24 7.45 -2.60
C ASP A 137 8.70 6.76 -3.86
N HIS A 138 8.23 5.51 -3.75
CA HIS A 138 7.60 4.80 -4.86
C HIS A 138 6.27 5.42 -5.29
N LYS A 139 5.44 5.89 -4.35
CA LYS A 139 4.23 6.65 -4.67
C LYS A 139 4.57 7.92 -5.47
N THR A 140 5.59 8.65 -5.05
CA THR A 140 6.10 9.84 -5.75
C THR A 140 6.61 9.48 -7.14
N ALA A 141 7.38 8.39 -7.27
CA ALA A 141 7.87 7.91 -8.56
C ALA A 141 6.73 7.57 -9.53
N ILE A 142 5.62 6.99 -9.04
CA ILE A 142 4.42 6.75 -9.85
C ILE A 142 3.83 8.07 -10.32
N ALA A 143 3.65 9.05 -9.43
CA ALA A 143 3.10 10.37 -9.78
C ALA A 143 3.94 11.08 -10.84
N THR A 144 5.27 11.10 -10.68
CA THR A 144 6.20 11.69 -11.65
C THR A 144 6.12 11.00 -13.00
N ASN A 145 6.14 9.66 -13.04
CA ASN A 145 6.07 8.94 -14.30
C ASN A 145 4.68 8.99 -14.94
N ALA A 146 3.60 9.16 -14.18
CA ALA A 146 2.26 9.42 -14.71
C ALA A 146 2.18 10.79 -15.40
N ALA A 147 2.78 11.83 -14.81
CA ALA A 147 2.91 13.14 -15.44
C ALA A 147 3.73 13.07 -16.74
N ASN A 148 4.85 12.35 -16.71
CA ASN A 148 5.69 12.13 -17.91
C ASN A 148 4.94 11.32 -18.98
N TYR A 149 4.21 10.28 -18.58
CA TYR A 149 3.38 9.48 -19.48
C TYR A 149 2.36 10.36 -20.21
N ASN A 150 1.63 11.21 -19.47
CA ASN A 150 0.67 12.16 -20.03
C ASN A 150 1.34 13.14 -20.99
N TYR A 151 2.53 13.65 -20.65
CA TYR A 151 3.30 14.52 -21.54
C TYR A 151 3.61 13.83 -22.88
N TRP A 152 4.13 12.59 -22.85
CA TRP A 152 4.46 11.84 -24.06
C TRP A 152 3.22 11.43 -24.86
N LEU A 153 2.12 11.12 -24.19
CA LEU A 153 0.85 10.83 -24.82
C LEU A 153 0.32 12.04 -25.59
N LYS A 154 0.39 13.24 -25.00
CA LYS A 154 0.06 14.50 -25.70
C LYS A 154 0.96 14.73 -26.92
N LYS A 155 2.25 14.44 -26.81
CA LYS A 155 3.19 14.55 -27.95
C LYS A 155 2.86 13.60 -29.10
N ILE A 156 2.38 12.40 -28.81
CA ILE A 156 1.89 11.47 -29.83
C ILE A 156 0.63 12.05 -30.51
N ARG A 157 -0.31 12.58 -29.72
CA ARG A 157 -1.55 13.19 -30.23
C ARG A 157 -1.33 14.41 -31.12
N GLU A 158 -0.26 15.18 -30.91
CA GLU A 158 0.11 16.30 -31.81
C GLU A 158 0.32 15.84 -33.27
N SER A 159 0.56 14.54 -33.50
CA SER A 159 0.72 13.95 -34.83
C SER A 159 -0.42 13.00 -35.21
N SER A 160 -1.47 12.88 -34.40
CA SER A 160 -2.63 12.02 -34.68
C SER A 160 -3.44 12.52 -35.87
N LEU A 161 -3.98 11.57 -36.64
CA LEU A 161 -4.94 11.84 -37.70
C LEU A 161 -6.36 11.92 -37.11
N LYS A 162 -7.29 12.48 -37.90
CA LYS A 162 -8.67 12.77 -37.46
C LYS A 162 -9.40 11.57 -36.85
N ASP A 163 -9.20 10.38 -37.41
CA ASP A 163 -9.91 9.15 -37.01
C ASP A 163 -9.08 8.27 -36.06
N ASP A 164 -7.94 8.76 -35.56
CA ASP A 164 -7.15 8.02 -34.58
C ASP A 164 -7.87 7.94 -33.23
N ASN A 165 -7.84 6.76 -32.62
CA ASN A 165 -8.30 6.51 -31.27
C ASN A 165 -7.26 5.69 -30.51
N ILE A 166 -6.70 6.29 -29.46
CA ILE A 166 -5.73 5.64 -28.56
C ILE A 166 -6.20 5.63 -27.11
N GLU A 167 -7.52 5.63 -26.88
CA GLU A 167 -8.17 5.59 -25.54
C GLU A 167 -7.56 4.55 -24.61
N PHE A 168 -7.19 3.37 -25.13
CA PHE A 168 -6.57 2.31 -24.32
C PHE A 168 -5.21 2.71 -23.68
N LEU A 169 -4.47 3.64 -24.29
CA LEU A 169 -3.25 4.22 -23.69
C LEU A 169 -3.63 5.22 -22.59
N GLU A 170 -4.74 5.94 -22.76
CA GLU A 170 -5.27 6.89 -21.77
C GLU A 170 -5.81 6.16 -20.55
N ASP A 171 -6.50 5.04 -20.75
CA ASP A 171 -7.07 4.21 -19.69
C ASP A 171 -6.00 3.70 -18.74
N PHE A 172 -4.79 3.41 -19.23
CA PHE A 172 -3.67 3.05 -18.36
C PHE A 172 -3.37 4.18 -17.36
N LEU A 173 -3.32 5.43 -17.84
CA LEU A 173 -3.10 6.61 -17.00
C LEU A 173 -4.29 6.82 -16.06
N ASN A 174 -5.49 6.95 -16.62
CA ASN A 174 -6.71 7.38 -15.92
C ASN A 174 -7.17 6.37 -14.88
N GLN A 175 -7.03 5.07 -15.17
CA GLN A 175 -7.54 4.02 -14.28
C GLN A 175 -6.44 3.49 -13.37
N ARG A 176 -5.29 3.08 -13.92
CA ARG A 176 -4.31 2.33 -13.11
C ARG A 176 -3.46 3.22 -12.21
N THR A 177 -3.01 4.37 -12.69
CA THR A 177 -2.03 5.17 -11.93
C THR A 177 -2.64 5.81 -10.68
N GLU A 178 -3.90 6.25 -10.75
CA GLU A 178 -4.64 6.75 -9.58
C GLU A 178 -4.92 5.63 -8.59
N LEU A 179 -5.40 4.47 -9.07
CA LEU A 179 -5.64 3.30 -8.21
C LEU A 179 -4.38 2.87 -7.46
N PHE A 180 -3.21 2.85 -8.13
CA PHE A 180 -1.94 2.50 -7.50
C PHE A 180 -1.55 3.48 -6.40
N GLN A 181 -1.62 4.79 -6.66
CA GLN A 181 -1.29 5.81 -5.66
C GLN A 181 -2.25 5.77 -4.47
N ASN A 182 -3.55 5.60 -4.72
CA ASN A 182 -4.56 5.45 -3.68
C ASN A 182 -4.31 4.22 -2.83
N GLN A 183 -3.99 3.07 -3.43
CA GLN A 183 -3.68 1.86 -2.69
C GLN A 183 -2.44 2.01 -1.82
N ILE A 184 -1.38 2.65 -2.33
CA ILE A 184 -0.18 2.92 -1.52
C ILE A 184 -0.53 3.86 -0.36
N GLN A 185 -1.33 4.91 -0.60
CA GLN A 185 -1.76 5.83 0.45
C GLN A 185 -2.58 5.12 1.54
N VAL A 186 -3.51 4.24 1.16
CA VAL A 186 -4.28 3.43 2.12
C VAL A 186 -3.34 2.57 2.96
N ASN A 187 -2.36 1.92 2.34
CA ASN A 187 -1.38 1.10 3.03
C ASN A 187 -0.52 1.93 4.01
N LEU A 188 -0.09 3.12 3.60
CA LEU A 188 0.64 4.07 4.45
C LEU A 188 -0.21 4.53 5.64
N ASN A 189 -1.47 4.90 5.41
CA ASN A 189 -2.40 5.35 6.45
C ASN A 189 -2.65 4.26 7.49
N TYR A 190 -2.64 3.01 7.06
CA TYR A 190 -2.76 1.87 7.96
C TYR A 190 -1.49 1.62 8.80
N LEU A 191 -0.30 1.79 8.22
CA LEU A 191 0.97 1.42 8.85
C LEU A 191 1.65 2.54 9.65
N LYS A 192 1.48 3.82 9.27
CA LYS A 192 2.10 4.96 9.95
C LYS A 192 1.71 5.09 11.43
N PRO A 193 0.44 4.88 11.85
CA PRO A 193 0.09 4.90 13.27
C PRO A 193 0.86 3.84 14.09
N GLY A 194 1.15 2.68 13.49
CA GLY A 194 1.97 1.64 14.11
C GLY A 194 3.39 2.09 14.42
N GLN A 195 4.03 2.82 13.50
CA GLN A 195 5.36 3.38 13.71
C GLN A 195 5.41 4.28 14.94
N GLN A 196 4.48 5.24 15.02
CA GLN A 196 4.40 6.18 16.13
C GLN A 196 4.21 5.48 17.48
N LEU A 197 3.42 4.41 17.50
CA LEU A 197 3.20 3.59 18.68
C LEU A 197 4.49 2.90 19.15
N PHE A 198 5.25 2.30 18.23
CA PHE A 198 6.52 1.64 18.55
C PHE A 198 7.60 2.64 18.98
N ASP A 199 7.67 3.82 18.36
CA ASP A 199 8.60 4.89 18.76
C ASP A 199 8.33 5.40 20.18
N GLN A 200 7.04 5.63 20.51
CA GLN A 200 6.63 6.04 21.85
C GLN A 200 6.93 4.98 22.92
N MET A 201 6.78 3.71 22.55
CA MET A 201 7.13 2.58 23.42
C MET A 201 8.63 2.57 23.72
N LEU A 202 9.47 2.63 22.69
CA LEU A 202 10.93 2.65 22.86
C LEU A 202 11.38 3.84 23.70
N GLY A 203 10.80 5.02 23.48
CA GLY A 203 11.04 6.21 24.32
C GLY A 203 10.65 5.99 25.78
N SER A 204 9.50 5.33 26.03
CA SER A 204 9.04 5.01 27.39
C SER A 204 9.96 4.01 28.08
N ILE A 205 10.41 2.96 27.38
CA ILE A 205 11.32 1.96 27.93
C ILE A 205 12.70 2.57 28.23
N ARG A 206 13.23 3.41 27.32
CA ARG A 206 14.49 4.14 27.58
C ARG A 206 14.39 4.99 28.84
N GLY A 207 13.30 5.74 29.01
CA GLY A 207 13.09 6.54 30.22
C GLY A 207 13.17 5.71 31.51
N ILE A 208 12.61 4.50 31.52
CA ILE A 208 12.62 3.61 32.69
C ILE A 208 14.00 3.02 32.94
N VAL A 209 14.72 2.65 31.88
CA VAL A 209 16.07 2.09 31.98
C VAL A 209 17.07 3.15 32.44
N GLU A 210 16.91 4.38 31.99
CA GLU A 210 17.77 5.51 32.32
C GLU A 210 17.43 6.14 33.69
N THR A 211 16.23 5.90 34.24
CA THR A 211 15.80 6.49 35.52
C THR A 211 15.25 5.47 36.52
N GLU A 212 15.81 5.44 37.72
CA GLU A 212 15.36 4.55 38.81
C GLU A 212 14.16 5.15 39.59
N GLN A 213 13.03 5.43 38.91
CA GLN A 213 11.85 6.00 39.57
C GLN A 213 10.61 5.09 39.47
N ALA A 214 10.01 4.78 40.64
CA ALA A 214 8.77 3.98 40.75
C ALA A 214 7.56 4.61 40.00
N GLN A 215 7.61 5.90 39.72
CA GLN A 215 6.59 6.61 38.93
C GLN A 215 6.65 6.23 37.44
N GLN A 216 7.84 5.96 36.90
CA GLN A 216 8.00 5.53 35.51
C GLN A 216 7.54 4.07 35.31
N GLU A 217 7.77 3.20 36.30
CA GLU A 217 7.27 1.82 36.29
C GLU A 217 5.73 1.79 36.18
N LYS A 218 5.02 2.61 36.96
CA LYS A 218 3.55 2.74 36.88
C LYS A 218 3.08 3.30 35.54
N ARG A 219 3.88 4.14 34.89
CA ARG A 219 3.57 4.69 33.57
C ARG A 219 3.68 3.61 32.48
N LEU A 220 4.69 2.76 32.55
CA LEU A 220 4.83 1.61 31.66
C LEU A 220 3.69 0.62 31.80
N GLU A 221 3.33 0.25 33.02
CA GLU A 221 2.23 -0.70 33.26
C GLU A 221 0.90 -0.16 32.71
N ARG A 222 0.61 1.13 32.91
CA ARG A 222 -0.57 1.79 32.32
C ARG A 222 -0.50 1.84 30.79
N TRP A 223 0.68 2.03 30.23
CA TRP A 223 0.89 2.04 28.78
C TRP A 223 0.71 0.65 28.17
N ILE A 224 1.35 -0.39 28.74
CA ILE A 224 1.21 -1.79 28.32
C ILE A 224 -0.27 -2.21 28.37
N ALA A 225 -0.99 -1.81 29.43
CA ALA A 225 -2.42 -2.07 29.54
C ALA A 225 -3.23 -1.36 28.44
N SER A 226 -2.91 -0.10 28.13
CA SER A 226 -3.64 0.71 27.14
C SER A 226 -3.40 0.24 25.70
N VAL A 227 -2.14 -0.01 25.35
CA VAL A 227 -1.73 -0.46 24.01
C VAL A 227 -2.13 -1.92 23.78
N GLY A 228 -2.09 -2.74 24.83
CA GLY A 228 -2.61 -4.09 24.81
C GLY A 228 -4.11 -4.19 24.52
N ILE A 229 -4.88 -3.10 24.70
CA ILE A 229 -6.30 -2.98 24.33
C ILE A 229 -6.43 -2.37 22.92
N GLY A 230 -5.63 -1.35 22.59
CA GLY A 230 -5.69 -0.67 21.28
C GLY A 230 -5.24 -1.53 20.09
N LEU A 231 -4.19 -2.34 20.25
CA LEU A 231 -3.71 -3.27 19.23
C LEU A 231 -4.69 -4.44 18.98
N ALA A 232 -5.47 -4.84 19.99
CA ALA A 232 -6.47 -5.89 19.82
C ALA A 232 -7.68 -5.44 18.96
N VAL A 233 -7.94 -4.14 18.86
CA VAL A 233 -9.07 -3.56 18.11
C VAL A 233 -8.67 -3.14 16.68
N SER A 234 -7.38 -2.96 16.39
CA SER A 234 -6.88 -2.55 15.06
C SER A 234 -7.02 -3.63 13.97
N GLY A 235 -7.50 -4.82 14.32
CA GLY A 235 -7.90 -5.88 13.40
C GLY A 235 -9.23 -5.63 12.67
N ILE A 236 -10.00 -4.58 13.03
CA ILE A 236 -11.29 -4.26 12.40
C ILE A 236 -11.15 -3.03 11.48
N SER A 237 -11.18 -3.30 10.16
CA SER A 237 -11.43 -2.41 9.02
C SER A 237 -11.87 -0.95 9.30
N SER A 238 -11.04 0.00 8.86
CA SER A 238 -11.30 1.36 8.28
C SER A 238 -12.51 2.25 8.68
N GLN A 239 -13.33 1.93 9.68
CA GLN A 239 -14.49 2.73 10.07
C GLN A 239 -14.50 3.09 11.56
N THR A 240 -13.39 3.61 12.07
CA THR A 240 -13.45 4.38 13.32
C THR A 240 -12.61 5.63 13.16
N ASP A 241 -13.26 6.79 13.34
CA ASP A 241 -12.61 8.09 13.56
C ASP A 241 -11.36 7.92 14.43
N ALA A 242 -10.32 8.75 14.24
CA ALA A 242 -9.07 8.77 15.01
C ALA A 242 -9.20 8.92 16.55
N LYS A 243 -10.44 8.95 17.08
CA LYS A 243 -10.80 9.08 18.49
C LYS A 243 -10.16 8.05 19.44
N PRO A 244 -9.95 6.77 19.09
CA PRO A 244 -9.31 5.81 19.99
C PRO A 244 -7.86 6.18 20.29
N LEU A 245 -7.14 6.71 19.29
CA LEU A 245 -5.73 7.07 19.41
C LEU A 245 -5.57 8.33 20.27
N GLU A 246 -6.43 9.34 20.06
CA GLU A 246 -6.48 10.55 20.90
C GLU A 246 -6.79 10.22 22.37
N ALA A 247 -7.77 9.34 22.62
CA ALA A 247 -8.14 8.93 23.98
C ALA A 247 -6.99 8.18 24.69
N ILE A 248 -6.19 7.40 23.95
CA ILE A 248 -5.00 6.72 24.47
C ILE A 248 -3.90 7.75 24.77
N LEU A 249 -3.61 8.68 23.84
CA LEU A 249 -2.59 9.71 24.03
C LEU A 249 -2.90 10.62 25.23
N ILE A 250 -4.16 11.04 25.41
CA ILE A 250 -4.62 11.85 26.54
C ILE A 250 -4.47 11.09 27.87
N LYS A 251 -4.72 9.76 27.90
CA LYS A 251 -4.51 8.94 29.10
C LYS A 251 -3.03 8.77 29.46
N LEU A 252 -2.14 8.77 28.46
CA LEU A 252 -0.70 8.55 28.62
C LEU A 252 0.07 9.82 29.01
N ASN A 253 -0.46 10.99 28.62
CA ASN A 253 0.12 12.28 28.96
C ASN A 253 -0.94 13.40 28.95
N PRO A 254 -1.54 13.75 30.11
CA PRO A 254 -2.64 14.72 30.18
C PRO A 254 -2.24 16.16 29.81
N ASN A 255 -0.95 16.44 29.61
CA ASN A 255 -0.42 17.77 29.25
C ASN A 255 -0.09 17.91 27.75
N VAL A 256 -0.48 16.97 26.89
CA VAL A 256 -0.27 17.09 25.44
C VAL A 256 -1.34 17.99 24.83
N SER A 257 -0.93 19.17 24.35
CA SER A 257 -1.72 19.99 23.44
C SER A 257 -1.70 19.37 22.05
N ILE A 258 -2.73 18.59 21.70
CA ILE A 258 -2.90 18.09 20.34
C ILE A 258 -3.41 19.26 19.49
N GLU A 259 -2.58 19.77 18.59
CA GLU A 259 -3.03 20.65 17.51
C GLU A 259 -4.10 19.89 16.73
N LYS A 260 -5.31 20.47 16.63
CA LYS A 260 -6.50 19.84 16.03
C LYS A 260 -6.11 19.09 14.76
N CYS A 261 -6.33 17.78 14.75
CA CYS A 261 -6.22 16.97 13.55
C CYS A 261 -7.00 17.68 12.43
N PRO A 262 -6.38 17.97 11.26
CA PRO A 262 -7.09 18.65 10.19
C PRO A 262 -8.31 17.81 9.85
N LYS A 263 -9.50 18.43 9.90
CA LYS A 263 -10.73 17.78 9.45
C LYS A 263 -10.52 17.40 7.99
N ALA A 264 -10.40 16.11 7.72
CA ALA A 264 -10.51 15.61 6.36
C ALA A 264 -11.88 16.05 5.83
N GLU A 265 -11.88 16.91 4.83
CA GLU A 265 -13.10 17.18 4.07
C GLU A 265 -13.58 15.86 3.50
N LEU A 266 -14.81 15.50 3.87
CA LEU A 266 -15.49 14.28 3.49
C LEU A 266 -15.79 14.35 1.99
N GLN A 267 -14.84 13.94 1.15
CA GLN A 267 -15.11 13.68 -0.26
C GLN A 267 -15.67 12.26 -0.37
N SER A 268 -16.98 12.17 -0.58
CA SER A 268 -17.74 10.91 -0.71
C SER A 268 -17.15 9.99 -1.80
N CYS A 269 -16.34 9.02 -1.39
CA CYS A 269 -16.03 7.84 -2.19
C CYS A 269 -16.97 6.70 -1.78
N LEU A 270 -18.24 6.79 -2.20
CA LEU A 270 -19.17 5.66 -2.14
C LEU A 270 -19.65 5.30 -3.55
N SER A 271 -18.89 4.43 -4.19
CA SER A 271 -19.44 3.47 -5.15
C SER A 271 -19.02 2.05 -4.74
N TYR A 272 -19.20 1.71 -3.46
CA TYR A 272 -19.21 0.32 -3.03
C TYR A 272 -20.53 -0.31 -3.46
N THR A 273 -20.46 -1.28 -4.37
CA THR A 273 -21.63 -2.03 -4.82
C THR A 273 -22.16 -2.88 -3.69
N PHE A 274 -23.45 -2.73 -3.39
CA PHE A 274 -24.23 -3.45 -2.37
C PHE A 274 -23.90 -4.96 -2.26
N TRP A 275 -23.58 -5.59 -3.39
CA TRP A 275 -23.19 -7.00 -3.50
C TRP A 275 -21.91 -7.37 -2.73
N PHE A 276 -20.93 -6.46 -2.63
CA PHE A 276 -19.68 -6.73 -1.91
C PHE A 276 -19.91 -6.78 -0.39
N VAL A 277 -20.75 -5.87 0.13
CA VAL A 277 -21.14 -5.83 1.54
C VAL A 277 -22.02 -7.04 1.88
N LEU A 278 -22.97 -7.37 1.00
CA LEU A 278 -23.84 -8.53 1.18
C LEU A 278 -23.05 -9.85 1.23
N PHE A 279 -22.03 -10.02 0.38
CA PHE A 279 -21.16 -11.20 0.41
C PHE A 279 -20.45 -11.38 1.75
N HIS A 280 -19.92 -10.30 2.33
CA HIS A 280 -19.18 -10.35 3.60
C HIS A 280 -20.10 -10.60 4.80
N VAL A 281 -21.30 -10.01 4.80
CA VAL A 281 -22.29 -10.25 5.85
C VAL A 281 -22.79 -11.69 5.81
N LEU A 282 -23.07 -12.24 4.63
CA LEU A 282 -23.53 -13.63 4.48
C LEU A 282 -22.45 -14.65 4.86
N LEU A 283 -21.18 -14.39 4.52
CA LEU A 283 -20.06 -15.24 4.94
C LEU A 283 -19.89 -15.22 6.47
N GLY A 284 -20.02 -14.05 7.10
CA GLY A 284 -19.96 -13.90 8.56
C GLY A 284 -21.08 -14.66 9.30
N VAL A 285 -22.31 -14.58 8.79
CA VAL A 285 -23.46 -15.33 9.36
C VAL A 285 -23.29 -16.83 9.17
N GLY A 286 -22.80 -17.28 8.02
CA GLY A 286 -22.54 -18.70 7.74
C GLY A 286 -21.48 -19.31 8.66
N VAL A 287 -20.35 -18.62 8.84
CA VAL A 287 -19.28 -19.08 9.76
C VAL A 287 -19.76 -19.05 11.21
N GLY A 288 -20.54 -18.04 11.60
CA GLY A 288 -21.14 -17.96 12.94
C GLY A 288 -22.10 -19.11 13.26
N ALA A 289 -22.97 -19.48 12.31
CA ALA A 289 -23.92 -20.58 12.48
C ALA A 289 -23.24 -21.95 12.58
N ILE A 290 -22.20 -22.19 11.79
CA ILE A 290 -21.40 -23.44 11.85
C ILE A 290 -20.68 -23.55 13.20
N THR A 291 -20.10 -22.45 13.67
CA THR A 291 -19.39 -22.41 14.95
C THR A 291 -20.34 -22.65 16.14
N ALA A 292 -21.53 -22.04 16.12
CA ALA A 292 -22.57 -22.26 17.12
C ALA A 292 -23.11 -23.71 17.10
N PHE A 293 -23.25 -24.32 15.92
CA PHE A 293 -23.70 -25.71 15.77
C PHE A 293 -22.66 -26.72 16.29
N ILE A 294 -21.36 -26.43 16.12
CA ILE A 294 -20.26 -27.27 16.62
C ILE A 294 -20.13 -27.14 18.15
N LEU A 295 -20.32 -25.93 18.70
CA LEU A 295 -20.24 -25.68 20.14
C LEU A 295 -21.47 -26.15 20.92
N GLY A 296 -22.66 -26.19 20.31
CA GLY A 296 -23.89 -26.69 20.93
C GLY A 296 -24.04 -28.22 20.96
N ARG A 297 -23.07 -28.97 20.42
CA ARG A 297 -23.04 -30.45 20.41
C ARG A 297 -22.02 -31.06 21.38
N LYS A 298 -21.47 -30.27 22.32
CA LYS A 298 -20.65 -30.75 23.43
C LYS A 298 -21.40 -30.64 24.75
#